data_AF-A0A7S4PSS2-F1
#
_entry.id   AF-A0A7S4PSS2-F1
#
_cell.length_a   1.000
_cell.length_b   1.000
_cell.length_c   1.000
_cell.angle_alpha   90.00
_cell.angle_beta   90.00
_cell.angle_gamma   90.00
#
_symmetry.space_group_name_H-M   'P 1'
#
loop_
_entity.id
_entity.type
_entity.pdbx_description
1 polymer ?
#
loop_
_entity_poly.entity_id
_entity_poly.type
_entity_poly.pdbx_seq_one_letter_code
_entity_poly.pdbx_strand_id
1 'polypeptide(L)'
;FRHMVGAWVLHVLMTEVAPSALPQGEEDPFLQMNQMTIENICCDHFESACWSKYDFQEMLKADALPSGYIELCLGFGRRLHELPEPAWLQAELARVSEVLDSGQQRITREALDRAEAQASKSSHPLCRFEVVGKKLRVCKAVHTFGHLRSLWRTLSIIHYHQGFPDGLVFLVSSWDAESTEYPAPVFARCGPHDSKSIILLPSEFQTAWNYQHFVKKATASHDTAPFLSRLPVAFWRGSTSDYLQERAQAGGLSVAQEIRRWSRLRLATLSRLFPSRIDAQFTSIHDHVPSALAAWIREGGLCCAERAELSELRRFRYLVNADATLGVADRLHWYLLTGSLVLQQESNYTLWLMGTAIQAGVHYLPVDRGWQDLLASMDWAEEHPAEAEAMVRRAYEVARDAMSQEAIFLYLH
;
A
#
# COMPACT_ATOMS: atom_id res chain seq x y z
N PHE A 1 2.61 -52.52 33.83
CA PHE A 1 1.88 -53.62 33.17
C PHE A 1 0.44 -53.17 32.96
N ARG A 2 0.04 -53.07 31.68
CA ARG A 2 -1.33 -53.17 31.12
C ARG A 2 -2.51 -52.43 31.80
N HIS A 3 -3.01 -51.46 31.03
CA HIS A 3 -4.38 -51.34 30.51
C HIS A 3 -5.63 -51.45 31.41
N MET A 4 -6.53 -50.51 31.10
CA MET A 4 -7.99 -50.62 30.93
C MET A 4 -8.91 -50.14 32.06
N VAL A 5 -10.01 -49.55 31.57
CA VAL A 5 -11.26 -49.17 32.26
C VAL A 5 -11.12 -47.89 33.09
N GLY A 6 -11.85 -46.80 32.91
CA GLY A 6 -13.20 -46.53 32.39
C GLY A 6 -13.68 -45.33 33.22
N ALA A 7 -13.97 -44.17 32.60
CA ALA A 7 -15.32 -43.70 32.29
C ALA A 7 -16.20 -43.42 33.53
N TRP A 8 -16.97 -42.32 33.43
CA TRP A 8 -18.03 -41.80 34.33
C TRP A 8 -17.52 -40.91 35.46
N VAL A 9 -17.85 -39.60 35.50
CA VAL A 9 -19.13 -39.04 35.98
C VAL A 9 -19.51 -37.77 35.18
N LEU A 10 -20.58 -37.85 34.37
CA LEU A 10 -21.90 -37.17 34.44
C LEU A 10 -21.93 -35.68 34.05
N HIS A 11 -22.58 -35.28 32.95
CA HIS A 11 -24.04 -35.16 32.66
C HIS A 11 -24.66 -33.80 33.07
N VAL A 12 -25.05 -32.99 32.06
CA VAL A 12 -26.46 -32.59 31.73
C VAL A 12 -26.88 -31.29 32.46
N LEU A 13 -27.19 -30.16 31.81
CA LEU A 13 -28.31 -29.86 30.91
C LEU A 13 -28.00 -28.61 30.07
N MET A 14 -28.39 -28.61 28.79
CA MET A 14 -29.20 -27.57 28.13
C MET A 14 -29.51 -28.05 26.71
N THR A 15 -30.66 -28.71 26.59
CA THR A 15 -31.39 -29.12 25.38
C THR A 15 -31.80 -27.89 24.55
N GLU A 16 -31.44 -27.85 23.27
CA GLU A 16 -32.28 -28.07 22.08
C GLU A 16 -32.97 -26.83 21.47
N VAL A 17 -32.39 -26.30 20.39
CA VAL A 17 -33.09 -26.06 19.12
C VAL A 17 -32.14 -26.52 18.01
N ALA A 18 -32.52 -27.56 17.27
CA ALA A 18 -31.70 -28.19 16.24
C ALA A 18 -31.67 -27.38 14.93
N PRO A 19 -30.50 -27.17 14.30
CA PRO A 19 -30.40 -27.00 12.86
C PRO A 19 -30.40 -28.38 12.20
N SER A 20 -31.26 -28.56 11.20
CA SER A 20 -31.34 -29.75 10.36
C SER A 20 -29.97 -30.21 9.87
N ALA A 21 -29.62 -31.46 10.17
CA ALA A 21 -28.40 -32.11 9.70
C ALA A 21 -28.37 -32.15 8.17
N LEU A 22 -27.31 -31.58 7.57
CA LEU A 22 -26.89 -31.96 6.23
C LEU A 22 -26.31 -33.38 6.27
N PRO A 23 -26.57 -34.24 5.26
CA PRO A 23 -26.09 -35.61 5.25
C PRO A 23 -24.56 -35.64 5.16
N GLN A 24 -23.92 -36.44 6.02
CA GLN A 24 -22.52 -36.81 5.86
C GLN A 24 -22.38 -37.69 4.61
N GLY A 25 -21.67 -37.22 3.59
CA GLY A 25 -21.28 -38.06 2.45
C GLY A 25 -21.22 -37.39 1.07
N GLU A 26 -21.58 -36.11 0.92
CA GLU A 26 -21.36 -35.37 -0.32
C GLU A 26 -20.48 -34.14 -0.02
N GLU A 27 -19.25 -34.14 -0.55
CA GLU A 27 -18.49 -32.90 -0.66
C GLU A 27 -19.27 -31.93 -1.55
N ASP A 28 -19.50 -30.72 -1.05
CA ASP A 28 -20.16 -29.65 -1.80
C ASP A 28 -19.48 -29.50 -3.18
N PRO A 29 -20.20 -29.61 -4.30
CA PRO A 29 -19.64 -29.40 -5.64
C PRO A 29 -18.94 -28.04 -5.79
N PHE A 30 -19.28 -27.05 -4.95
CA PHE A 30 -18.61 -25.76 -4.86
C PHE A 30 -17.22 -25.82 -4.20
N LEU A 31 -16.95 -26.80 -3.33
CA LEU A 31 -15.68 -27.03 -2.64
C LEU A 31 -14.66 -27.74 -3.56
N GLN A 32 -15.07 -28.78 -4.30
CA GLN A 32 -14.16 -29.51 -5.22
C GLN A 32 -13.75 -28.68 -6.44
N MET A 33 -14.64 -27.85 -6.99
CA MET A 33 -14.31 -27.01 -8.15
C MET A 33 -13.41 -25.80 -7.79
N ASN A 34 -13.29 -25.48 -6.49
CA ASN A 34 -12.52 -24.34 -5.99
C ASN A 34 -11.22 -24.69 -5.25
N GLN A 35 -10.96 -25.95 -4.93
CA GLN A 35 -9.67 -26.34 -4.33
C GLN A 35 -8.51 -26.07 -5.32
N MET A 36 -8.71 -26.43 -6.59
CA MET A 36 -7.83 -26.03 -7.71
C MET A 36 -7.75 -24.51 -7.91
N THR A 37 -8.77 -23.75 -7.51
CA THR A 37 -8.83 -22.30 -7.68
C THR A 37 -8.12 -21.58 -6.53
N ILE A 38 -8.19 -22.07 -5.29
CA ILE A 38 -7.39 -21.59 -4.16
C ILE A 38 -5.91 -21.93 -4.36
N GLU A 39 -5.60 -23.16 -4.81
CA GLU A 39 -4.25 -23.50 -5.23
C GLU A 39 -3.78 -22.59 -6.35
N ASN A 40 -4.61 -22.24 -7.35
CA ASN A 40 -4.15 -21.34 -8.41
C ASN A 40 -4.07 -19.85 -8.00
N ILE A 41 -4.99 -19.38 -7.14
CA ILE A 41 -5.02 -17.99 -6.63
C ILE A 41 -3.89 -17.74 -5.63
N CYS A 42 -3.62 -18.72 -4.77
CA CYS A 42 -2.59 -18.61 -3.75
C CYS A 42 -1.21 -19.13 -4.25
N CYS A 43 -1.14 -20.09 -5.21
CA CYS A 43 0.12 -20.69 -5.70
C CYS A 43 0.60 -20.27 -7.11
N ASP A 44 -0.25 -19.90 -8.08
CA ASP A 44 0.13 -20.10 -9.50
C ASP A 44 0.84 -18.93 -10.21
N HIS A 45 1.20 -17.83 -9.56
CA HIS A 45 1.98 -16.77 -10.23
C HIS A 45 2.99 -16.13 -9.25
N PHE A 46 3.94 -16.94 -8.77
CA PHE A 46 5.14 -16.44 -8.11
C PHE A 46 6.13 -15.93 -9.16
N GLU A 47 6.40 -14.63 -9.17
CA GLU A 47 7.51 -14.09 -9.95
C GLU A 47 8.83 -14.71 -9.47
N SER A 48 9.69 -15.04 -10.43
CA SER A 48 11.02 -15.62 -10.28
C SER A 48 11.98 -14.82 -9.38
N ALA A 49 11.61 -13.60 -8.97
CA ALA A 49 12.40 -12.74 -8.09
C ALA A 49 12.21 -13.04 -6.59
N CYS A 50 11.23 -13.85 -6.17
CA CYS A 50 11.02 -14.18 -4.75
C CYS A 50 11.80 -15.41 -4.24
N TRP A 51 12.47 -16.18 -5.13
CA TRP A 51 12.87 -17.56 -4.83
C TRP A 51 14.34 -17.89 -5.13
N SER A 52 15.31 -17.07 -4.69
CA SER A 52 16.71 -17.53 -4.74
C SER A 52 17.10 -18.50 -3.61
N LYS A 53 16.17 -18.86 -2.70
CA LYS A 53 16.55 -19.66 -1.50
C LYS A 53 15.68 -20.85 -1.13
N TYR A 54 14.47 -21.02 -1.68
CA TYR A 54 13.62 -22.18 -1.33
C TYR A 54 12.91 -22.71 -2.58
N ASP A 55 12.94 -24.02 -2.79
CA ASP A 55 12.27 -24.69 -3.89
C ASP A 55 10.84 -25.07 -3.44
N PHE A 56 9.83 -24.60 -4.17
CA PHE A 56 8.42 -24.87 -3.88
C PHE A 56 8.11 -26.37 -3.88
N GLN A 57 8.83 -27.17 -4.70
CA GLN A 57 8.70 -28.63 -4.72
C GLN A 57 9.20 -29.27 -3.41
N GLU A 58 10.17 -28.67 -2.73
CA GLU A 58 10.64 -29.13 -1.41
C GLU A 58 9.65 -28.76 -0.29
N MET A 59 8.97 -27.61 -0.39
CA MET A 59 7.97 -27.17 0.60
C MET A 59 6.69 -28.00 0.59
N LEU A 60 6.20 -28.40 -0.59
CA LEU A 60 5.07 -29.32 -0.72
C LEU A 60 5.40 -30.74 -0.21
N LYS A 61 6.65 -31.20 -0.39
CA LYS A 61 7.12 -32.47 0.16
C LYS A 61 7.29 -32.45 1.69
N ALA A 62 7.39 -31.26 2.27
CA ALA A 62 7.62 -31.07 3.71
C ALA A 62 6.33 -30.89 4.53
N ASP A 63 5.12 -30.99 3.93
CA ASP A 63 3.84 -30.70 4.61
C ASP A 63 3.82 -29.33 5.30
N ALA A 64 4.64 -28.39 4.81
CA ALA A 64 4.93 -27.11 5.45
C ALA A 64 4.54 -25.96 4.52
N LEU A 65 3.25 -25.83 4.21
CA LEU A 65 2.74 -24.49 3.91
C LEU A 65 2.97 -23.65 5.17
N PRO A 66 3.68 -22.50 5.10
CA PRO A 66 3.90 -21.67 6.27
C PRO A 66 2.53 -21.36 6.89
N SER A 67 2.38 -21.56 8.19
CA SER A 67 1.09 -21.38 8.90
C SER A 67 0.40 -20.04 8.56
N GLY A 68 1.17 -18.98 8.31
CA GLY A 68 0.66 -17.68 7.86
C GLY A 68 -0.04 -17.70 6.49
N TYR A 69 0.31 -18.61 5.58
CA TYR A 69 -0.34 -18.76 4.26
C TYR A 69 -1.74 -19.39 4.37
N ILE A 70 -1.89 -20.39 5.25
CA ILE A 70 -3.18 -21.01 5.58
C ILE A 70 -4.07 -20.01 6.31
N GLU A 71 -3.52 -19.24 7.26
CA GLU A 71 -4.25 -18.21 8.00
C GLU A 71 -4.77 -17.10 7.08
N LEU A 72 -3.96 -16.69 6.09
CA LEU A 72 -4.32 -15.75 5.03
C LEU A 72 -5.38 -16.25 4.05
N CYS A 73 -5.14 -17.39 3.41
CA CYS A 73 -6.05 -17.89 2.38
C CYS A 73 -7.33 -18.51 2.96
N LEU A 74 -7.34 -18.98 4.22
CA LEU A 74 -8.48 -19.72 4.80
C LEU A 74 -9.06 -19.15 6.10
N GLY A 75 -8.30 -18.37 6.88
CA GLY A 75 -8.70 -17.88 8.21
C GLY A 75 -9.26 -16.46 8.24
N PHE A 76 -8.58 -15.50 7.61
CA PHE A 76 -9.00 -14.09 7.63
C PHE A 76 -10.19 -13.82 6.73
N GLY A 77 -10.14 -14.31 5.49
CA GLY A 77 -11.22 -14.13 4.53
C GLY A 77 -12.58 -14.59 5.06
N ARG A 78 -12.63 -15.64 5.91
CA ARG A 78 -13.89 -16.13 6.52
C ARG A 78 -14.45 -15.21 7.61
N ARG A 79 -13.59 -14.55 8.38
CA ARG A 79 -13.97 -13.77 9.58
C ARG A 79 -14.07 -12.28 9.33
N LEU A 80 -14.01 -11.81 8.07
CA LEU A 80 -14.07 -10.38 7.76
C LEU A 80 -15.33 -9.71 8.35
N HIS A 81 -16.48 -10.35 8.26
CA HIS A 81 -17.74 -9.87 8.84
C HIS A 81 -17.76 -9.84 10.38
N GLU A 82 -16.80 -10.48 11.05
CA GLU A 82 -16.66 -10.49 12.52
C GLU A 82 -15.70 -9.39 13.00
N LEU A 83 -14.94 -8.77 12.09
CA LEU A 83 -13.98 -7.74 12.45
C LEU A 83 -14.71 -6.46 12.87
N PRO A 84 -14.27 -5.79 13.95
CA PRO A 84 -14.83 -4.50 14.31
C PRO A 84 -14.51 -3.48 13.22
N GLU A 85 -15.48 -2.65 12.86
CA GLU A 85 -15.26 -1.52 11.95
C GLU A 85 -14.61 -0.35 12.71
N PRO A 86 -13.35 -0.02 12.44
CA PRO A 86 -12.68 1.06 13.14
C PRO A 86 -13.17 2.42 12.67
N ALA A 87 -13.08 3.44 13.54
CA ALA A 87 -13.55 4.79 13.22
C ALA A 87 -12.91 5.39 11.96
N TRP A 88 -11.64 5.05 11.68
CA TRP A 88 -10.96 5.51 10.47
C TRP A 88 -11.58 4.94 9.19
N LEU A 89 -12.08 3.68 9.23
CA LEU A 89 -12.72 3.05 8.08
C LEU A 89 -14.04 3.75 7.78
N GLN A 90 -14.83 4.05 8.81
CA GLN A 90 -16.08 4.80 8.66
C GLN A 90 -15.86 6.19 8.07
N ALA A 91 -14.81 6.90 8.51
CA ALA A 91 -14.45 8.19 7.94
C ALA A 91 -14.05 8.08 6.47
N GLU A 92 -13.32 7.02 6.11
CA GLU A 92 -12.90 6.77 4.73
C GLU A 92 -14.09 6.38 3.83
N LEU A 93 -14.97 5.49 4.30
CA LEU A 93 -16.18 5.13 3.56
C LEU A 93 -17.12 6.33 3.36
N ALA A 94 -17.23 7.23 4.35
CA ALA A 94 -17.98 8.48 4.19
C ALA A 94 -17.38 9.36 3.09
N ARG A 95 -16.05 9.50 3.04
CA ARG A 95 -15.34 10.22 1.97
C ARG A 95 -15.57 9.57 0.60
N VAL A 96 -15.55 8.24 0.53
CA VAL A 96 -15.88 7.50 -0.70
C VAL A 96 -17.33 7.73 -1.10
N SER A 97 -18.28 7.69 -0.17
CA SER A 97 -19.68 8.01 -0.42
C SER A 97 -19.86 9.42 -0.97
N GLU A 98 -19.14 10.42 -0.47
CA GLU A 98 -19.16 11.77 -1.04
C GLU A 98 -18.74 11.79 -2.50
N VAL A 99 -17.71 11.03 -2.89
CA VAL A 99 -17.29 10.91 -4.31
C VAL A 99 -18.40 10.25 -5.13
N LEU A 100 -18.99 9.16 -4.62
CA LEU A 100 -20.09 8.45 -5.28
C LEU A 100 -21.35 9.31 -5.43
N ASP A 101 -21.64 10.18 -4.46
CA ASP A 101 -22.82 11.06 -4.44
C ASP A 101 -22.59 12.41 -5.14
N SER A 102 -21.33 12.87 -5.25
CA SER A 102 -20.97 14.15 -5.89
C SER A 102 -21.32 14.18 -7.38
N GLY A 103 -21.45 13.00 -8.00
CA GLY A 103 -22.08 12.85 -9.30
C GLY A 103 -23.58 12.68 -9.13
N GLN A 104 -24.39 13.69 -9.47
CA GLN A 104 -25.83 13.57 -9.70
C GLN A 104 -26.21 12.53 -10.80
N GLN A 105 -25.29 11.68 -11.23
CA GLN A 105 -25.48 10.60 -12.19
C GLN A 105 -25.48 9.28 -11.45
N ARG A 106 -26.63 8.61 -11.51
CA ARG A 106 -26.77 7.19 -11.16
C ARG A 106 -25.61 6.41 -11.79
N ILE A 107 -24.88 5.62 -11.01
CA ILE A 107 -23.81 4.77 -11.54
C ILE A 107 -24.46 3.74 -12.48
N THR A 108 -24.32 3.94 -13.79
CA THR A 108 -24.90 3.05 -14.81
C THR A 108 -23.81 2.34 -15.62
N ARG A 109 -24.17 1.23 -16.27
CA ARG A 109 -23.26 0.53 -17.18
C ARG A 109 -22.79 1.43 -18.32
N GLU A 110 -23.68 2.27 -18.84
CA GLU A 110 -23.35 3.23 -19.90
C GLU A 110 -22.33 4.28 -19.42
N ALA A 111 -22.38 4.69 -18.15
CA ALA A 111 -21.40 5.62 -17.59
C ALA A 111 -20.01 4.96 -17.49
N LEU A 112 -19.95 3.71 -17.05
CA LEU A 112 -18.72 2.91 -17.00
C LEU A 112 -18.14 2.69 -18.41
N ASP A 113 -18.98 2.36 -19.40
CA ASP A 113 -18.57 2.20 -20.80
C ASP A 113 -17.98 3.50 -21.37
N ARG A 114 -18.57 4.66 -21.04
CA ARG A 114 -18.04 5.96 -21.45
C ARG A 114 -16.69 6.25 -20.79
N ALA A 115 -16.50 5.90 -19.52
CA ALA A 115 -15.24 6.09 -18.82
C ALA A 115 -14.11 5.25 -19.45
N GLU A 116 -14.37 3.97 -19.76
CA GLU A 116 -13.42 3.13 -20.48
C GLU A 116 -13.12 3.66 -21.89
N ALA A 117 -14.14 4.11 -22.63
CA ALA A 117 -13.96 4.68 -23.97
C ALA A 117 -13.17 6.00 -23.93
N GLN A 118 -13.33 6.80 -22.87
CA GLN A 118 -12.53 8.00 -22.63
C GLN A 118 -11.07 7.62 -22.35
N ALA A 119 -10.83 6.67 -21.45
CA ALA A 119 -9.47 6.21 -21.12
C ALA A 119 -8.76 5.51 -22.28
N SER A 120 -9.50 4.82 -23.15
CA SER A 120 -8.91 4.17 -24.34
C SER A 120 -8.31 5.17 -25.34
N LYS A 121 -8.61 6.47 -25.21
CA LYS A 121 -7.98 7.54 -26.00
C LYS A 121 -6.67 8.04 -25.40
N SER A 122 -6.37 7.67 -24.16
CA SER A 122 -5.08 7.94 -23.50
C SER A 122 -4.19 6.69 -23.54
N SER A 123 -2.93 6.84 -23.15
CA SER A 123 -1.97 5.73 -22.98
C SER A 123 -2.26 4.83 -21.78
N HIS A 124 -3.33 5.10 -21.02
CA HIS A 124 -3.58 4.49 -19.71
C HIS A 124 -5.00 3.90 -19.67
N PRO A 125 -5.19 2.64 -20.09
CA PRO A 125 -6.50 2.01 -20.11
C PRO A 125 -7.04 1.75 -18.69
N LEU A 126 -8.36 1.73 -18.55
CA LEU A 126 -9.01 1.24 -17.32
C LEU A 126 -9.20 -0.27 -17.41
N CYS A 127 -9.10 -0.94 -16.27
CA CYS A 127 -9.39 -2.35 -16.12
C CYS A 127 -10.77 -2.53 -15.49
N ARG A 128 -11.68 -3.15 -16.23
CA ARG A 128 -12.99 -3.56 -15.71
C ARG A 128 -12.88 -4.81 -14.85
N PHE A 129 -13.55 -4.75 -13.70
CA PHE A 129 -13.88 -5.86 -12.84
C PHE A 129 -15.39 -6.06 -12.85
N GLU A 130 -15.85 -7.30 -12.97
CA GLU A 130 -17.27 -7.63 -13.00
C GLU A 130 -17.57 -8.98 -12.35
N VAL A 131 -18.63 -9.08 -11.57
CA VAL A 131 -19.13 -10.36 -11.03
C VAL A 131 -20.22 -10.89 -11.95
N VAL A 132 -19.98 -12.04 -12.60
CA VAL A 132 -20.96 -12.71 -13.48
C VAL A 132 -21.10 -14.18 -13.13
N GLY A 133 -22.29 -14.61 -12.73
CA GLY A 133 -22.55 -15.97 -12.31
C GLY A 133 -21.69 -16.37 -11.12
N LYS A 134 -21.57 -15.48 -10.12
CA LYS A 134 -20.69 -15.65 -8.94
C LYS A 134 -19.20 -15.85 -9.26
N LYS A 135 -18.75 -15.33 -10.41
CA LYS A 135 -17.33 -15.35 -10.79
C LYS A 135 -16.85 -13.94 -11.01
N LEU A 136 -15.75 -13.57 -10.33
CA LEU A 136 -15.04 -12.31 -10.56
C LEU A 136 -14.27 -12.38 -11.88
N ARG A 137 -14.77 -11.69 -12.89
CA ARG A 137 -14.14 -11.47 -14.20
C ARG A 137 -13.33 -10.18 -14.16
N VAL A 138 -12.20 -10.19 -14.86
CA VAL A 138 -11.27 -9.06 -14.90
C VAL A 138 -10.64 -8.91 -16.29
N CYS A 139 -10.24 -7.68 -16.63
CA CYS A 139 -9.55 -7.38 -17.89
C CYS A 139 -8.18 -8.10 -18.00
N LYS A 140 -7.64 -8.25 -19.22
CA LYS A 140 -6.33 -8.90 -19.46
C LYS A 140 -5.13 -8.15 -18.86
N ALA A 141 -5.27 -6.85 -18.57
CA ALA A 141 -4.19 -6.02 -18.07
C ALA A 141 -3.66 -6.48 -16.69
N VAL A 142 -4.42 -7.28 -15.94
CA VAL A 142 -3.95 -7.92 -14.68
C VAL A 142 -2.71 -8.78 -14.85
N HIS A 143 -2.46 -9.31 -16.05
CA HIS A 143 -1.28 -10.11 -16.31
C HIS A 143 -0.04 -9.24 -16.58
N THR A 144 -0.24 -7.96 -16.95
CA THR A 144 0.84 -7.01 -17.26
C THR A 144 1.20 -6.15 -16.06
N PHE A 145 0.21 -5.65 -15.33
CA PHE A 145 0.41 -4.67 -14.26
C PHE A 145 0.32 -5.33 -12.87
N GLY A 146 1.42 -5.24 -12.12
CA GLY A 146 1.56 -5.91 -10.82
C GLY A 146 0.50 -5.50 -9.80
N HIS A 147 0.07 -4.23 -9.80
CA HIS A 147 -0.97 -3.75 -8.88
C HIS A 147 -2.35 -4.29 -9.18
N LEU A 148 -2.74 -4.32 -10.46
CA LEU A 148 -3.99 -4.95 -10.88
C LEU A 148 -3.98 -6.44 -10.52
N ARG A 149 -2.84 -7.12 -10.69
CA ARG A 149 -2.67 -8.53 -10.29
C ARG A 149 -2.86 -8.73 -8.80
N SER A 150 -2.24 -7.89 -7.97
CA SER A 150 -2.31 -7.98 -6.50
C SER A 150 -3.73 -7.72 -5.98
N LEU A 151 -4.38 -6.69 -6.52
CA LEU A 151 -5.77 -6.35 -6.22
C LEU A 151 -6.70 -7.50 -6.63
N TRP A 152 -6.58 -8.02 -7.86
CA TRP A 152 -7.41 -9.13 -8.34
C TRP A 152 -7.32 -10.36 -7.45
N ARG A 153 -6.11 -10.73 -6.99
CA ARG A 153 -5.93 -11.85 -6.05
C ARG A 153 -6.65 -11.60 -4.73
N THR A 154 -6.46 -10.42 -4.15
CA THR A 154 -7.07 -10.05 -2.87
C THR A 154 -8.59 -10.09 -2.95
N LEU A 155 -9.15 -9.46 -3.99
CA LEU A 155 -10.59 -9.47 -4.25
C LEU A 155 -11.13 -10.86 -4.56
N SER A 156 -10.34 -11.74 -5.19
CA SER A 156 -10.75 -13.13 -5.42
C SER A 156 -10.86 -13.91 -4.12
N ILE A 157 -9.94 -13.69 -3.17
CA ILE A 157 -10.01 -14.29 -1.82
C ILE A 157 -11.23 -13.77 -1.07
N ILE A 158 -11.45 -12.45 -1.06
CA ILE A 158 -12.63 -11.85 -0.42
C ILE A 158 -13.91 -12.39 -1.05
N HIS A 159 -14.01 -12.38 -2.38
CA HIS A 159 -15.17 -12.88 -3.11
C HIS A 159 -15.46 -14.35 -2.82
N TYR A 160 -14.41 -15.19 -2.72
CA TYR A 160 -14.56 -16.60 -2.41
C TYR A 160 -15.19 -16.84 -1.03
N HIS A 161 -14.81 -16.06 -0.02
CA HIS A 161 -15.29 -16.25 1.35
C HIS A 161 -16.56 -15.46 1.69
N GLN A 162 -16.69 -14.23 1.18
CA GLN A 162 -17.79 -13.30 1.52
C GLN A 162 -18.87 -13.22 0.43
N GLY A 163 -18.53 -13.51 -0.83
CA GLY A 163 -19.48 -13.47 -1.94
C GLY A 163 -19.88 -12.05 -2.33
N PHE A 164 -19.23 -11.48 -3.34
CA PHE A 164 -19.69 -10.22 -3.94
C PHE A 164 -21.01 -10.40 -4.71
N PRO A 165 -21.88 -9.37 -4.74
CA PRO A 165 -23.16 -9.44 -5.43
C PRO A 165 -22.99 -9.64 -6.94
N ASP A 166 -23.85 -10.49 -7.52
CA ASP A 166 -23.87 -10.71 -8.97
C ASP A 166 -24.27 -9.42 -9.70
N GLY A 167 -23.56 -9.10 -10.78
CA GLY A 167 -23.74 -7.87 -11.53
C GLY A 167 -22.98 -6.66 -10.99
N LEU A 168 -22.19 -6.78 -9.92
CA LEU A 168 -21.23 -5.75 -9.48
C LEU A 168 -20.24 -5.44 -10.62
N VAL A 169 -20.05 -4.14 -10.93
CA VAL A 169 -19.09 -3.66 -11.93
C VAL A 169 -18.35 -2.45 -11.40
N PHE A 170 -17.03 -2.41 -11.58
CA PHE A 170 -16.22 -1.22 -11.31
C PHE A 170 -14.98 -1.16 -12.21
N LEU A 171 -14.35 0.01 -12.26
CA LEU A 171 -13.18 0.29 -13.09
C LEU A 171 -11.98 0.63 -12.21
N VAL A 172 -10.81 0.10 -12.56
CA VAL A 172 -9.54 0.37 -11.88
C VAL A 172 -8.54 0.93 -12.88
N SER A 173 -7.87 2.04 -12.57
CA SER A 173 -6.81 2.57 -13.44
C SER A 173 -5.64 1.59 -13.54
N SER A 174 -5.16 1.34 -14.77
CA SER A 174 -3.98 0.51 -14.99
C SER A 174 -2.67 1.26 -14.72
N TRP A 175 -2.75 2.51 -14.25
CA TRP A 175 -1.58 3.34 -14.01
C TRP A 175 -1.36 3.62 -12.53
N ASP A 176 -0.15 4.08 -12.27
CA ASP A 176 0.39 4.33 -10.95
C ASP A 176 -0.29 5.50 -10.22
N ALA A 177 -0.85 6.44 -10.98
CA ALA A 177 -1.66 7.55 -10.53
C ALA A 177 -2.72 7.87 -11.57
N GLU A 178 -3.88 8.32 -11.12
CA GLU A 178 -4.95 8.81 -11.99
C GLU A 178 -5.23 10.28 -11.67
N SER A 179 -5.49 11.08 -12.69
CA SER A 179 -5.88 12.49 -12.54
C SER A 179 -6.97 12.92 -13.51
N THR A 180 -7.39 12.01 -14.38
CA THR A 180 -8.48 12.24 -15.32
C THR A 180 -9.80 12.12 -14.59
N GLU A 181 -10.67 13.11 -14.75
CA GLU A 181 -12.05 13.00 -14.29
C GLU A 181 -12.89 12.18 -15.28
N TYR A 182 -13.66 11.25 -14.74
CA TYR A 182 -14.49 10.31 -15.50
C TYR A 182 -15.98 10.49 -15.21
N PRO A 183 -16.86 10.10 -16.15
CA PRO A 183 -18.31 10.10 -15.94
C PRO A 183 -18.81 9.00 -14.99
N ALA A 184 -17.92 8.19 -14.44
CA ALA A 184 -18.21 7.14 -13.47
C ALA A 184 -17.02 7.02 -12.49
N PRO A 185 -17.24 6.45 -11.29
CA PRO A 185 -16.15 6.24 -10.33
C PRO A 185 -15.05 5.33 -10.90
N VAL A 186 -13.80 5.73 -10.71
CA VAL A 186 -12.60 4.97 -11.09
C VAL A 186 -11.72 4.80 -9.88
N PHE A 187 -11.37 3.56 -9.59
CA PHE A 187 -10.44 3.23 -8.53
C PHE A 187 -8.99 3.43 -8.98
N ALA A 188 -8.14 4.05 -8.16
CA ALA A 188 -6.74 4.30 -8.47
C ALA A 188 -5.86 4.19 -7.21
N ARG A 189 -4.56 4.00 -7.38
CA ARG A 189 -3.62 3.93 -6.24
C ARG A 189 -3.38 5.30 -5.60
N CYS A 190 -3.25 6.33 -6.42
CA CYS A 190 -3.17 7.72 -5.97
C CYS A 190 -3.86 8.64 -6.99
N GLY A 191 -4.27 9.82 -6.51
CA GLY A 191 -4.95 10.82 -7.33
C GLY A 191 -5.00 12.19 -6.64
N PRO A 192 -5.51 13.24 -7.33
CA PRO A 192 -5.69 14.56 -6.77
C PRO A 192 -6.55 14.57 -5.49
N HIS A 193 -6.27 15.50 -4.58
CA HIS A 193 -7.06 15.68 -3.35
C HIS A 193 -8.53 16.03 -3.59
N ASP A 194 -8.82 16.70 -4.70
CA ASP A 194 -10.12 17.29 -5.04
C ASP A 194 -10.85 16.56 -6.17
N SER A 195 -10.43 15.32 -6.48
CA SER A 195 -11.07 14.54 -7.52
C SER A 195 -12.51 14.18 -7.17
N LYS A 196 -13.39 14.19 -8.17
CA LYS A 196 -14.83 13.89 -8.04
C LYS A 196 -15.21 12.51 -8.54
N SER A 197 -14.29 11.83 -9.20
CA SER A 197 -14.53 10.50 -9.77
C SER A 197 -13.51 9.46 -9.30
N ILE A 198 -12.40 9.88 -8.67
CA ILE A 198 -11.33 8.95 -8.27
C ILE A 198 -11.53 8.47 -6.83
N ILE A 199 -11.57 7.15 -6.66
CA ILE A 199 -11.58 6.47 -5.37
C ILE A 199 -10.23 5.79 -5.17
N LEU A 200 -9.66 5.91 -3.97
CA LEU A 200 -8.30 5.45 -3.73
C LEU A 200 -8.27 4.03 -3.17
N LEU A 201 -7.32 3.24 -3.65
CA LEU A 201 -7.08 1.87 -3.20
C LEU A 201 -5.74 1.74 -2.47
N PRO A 202 -5.61 0.76 -1.57
CA PRO A 202 -4.32 0.33 -1.06
C PRO A 202 -3.40 -0.09 -2.21
N SER A 203 -2.11 0.13 -2.02
CA SER A 203 -1.11 -0.22 -3.01
C SER A 203 -0.95 -1.74 -3.16
N GLU A 204 -0.24 -2.15 -4.21
CA GLU A 204 0.03 -3.54 -4.52
C GLU A 204 0.82 -4.28 -3.44
N PHE A 205 1.70 -3.58 -2.72
CA PHE A 205 2.50 -4.18 -1.66
C PHE A 205 1.71 -4.33 -0.36
N GLN A 206 0.67 -3.52 -0.15
CA GLN A 206 -0.25 -3.65 0.99
C GLN A 206 -1.21 -4.83 0.79
N THR A 207 -1.59 -5.09 -0.46
CA THR A 207 -2.45 -6.21 -0.86
C THR A 207 -1.69 -7.53 -1.07
N ALA A 208 -0.35 -7.48 -1.07
CA ALA A 208 0.47 -8.67 -1.25
C ALA A 208 0.42 -9.61 -0.03
N TRP A 209 0.49 -10.92 -0.27
CA TRP A 209 0.41 -11.94 0.79
C TRP A 209 1.52 -11.81 1.85
N ASN A 210 2.72 -11.39 1.45
CA ASN A 210 3.86 -11.25 2.35
C ASN A 210 3.86 -9.92 3.13
N TYR A 211 2.85 -9.07 2.93
CA TYR A 211 2.73 -7.78 3.61
C TYR A 211 2.75 -7.92 5.13
N GLN A 212 2.02 -8.89 5.70
CA GLN A 212 2.05 -9.20 7.13
C GLN A 212 3.47 -9.49 7.65
N HIS A 213 4.30 -10.17 6.87
CA HIS A 213 5.69 -10.44 7.28
C HIS A 213 6.49 -9.14 7.35
N PHE A 214 6.30 -8.24 6.38
CA PHE A 214 6.92 -6.92 6.40
C PHE A 214 6.44 -6.06 7.56
N VAL A 215 5.13 -6.00 7.82
CA VAL A 215 4.56 -5.27 8.97
C VAL A 215 5.08 -5.85 10.28
N LYS A 216 5.14 -7.18 10.44
CA LYS A 216 5.75 -7.83 11.62
C LYS A 216 7.21 -7.44 11.77
N LYS A 217 8.00 -7.45 10.70
CA LYS A 217 9.40 -6.99 10.73
C LYS A 217 9.50 -5.49 11.06
N ALA A 218 8.58 -4.66 10.57
CA ALA A 218 8.47 -3.23 10.85
C ALA A 218 8.11 -2.96 12.32
N THR A 219 7.23 -3.76 12.90
CA THR A 219 6.69 -3.53 14.24
C THR A 219 7.51 -4.19 15.34
N ALA A 220 8.18 -5.33 15.07
CA ALA A 220 8.92 -6.13 16.06
C ALA A 220 10.07 -5.43 16.81
N SER A 221 10.44 -4.21 16.41
CA SER A 221 11.49 -3.42 17.06
C SER A 221 11.09 -1.96 17.24
N HIS A 222 9.79 -1.67 17.34
CA HIS A 222 9.34 -0.31 17.67
C HIS A 222 9.83 0.11 19.07
N ASP A 223 9.98 -0.85 19.99
CA ASP A 223 10.36 -0.61 21.40
C ASP A 223 11.86 -0.45 21.67
N THR A 224 12.74 -0.41 20.67
CA THR A 224 14.19 -0.55 20.94
C THR A 224 14.94 0.75 21.22
N ALA A 225 14.42 1.92 20.82
CA ALA A 225 15.11 3.19 21.02
C ALA A 225 14.13 4.39 21.14
N PRO A 226 14.16 5.14 22.27
CA PRO A 226 13.40 6.39 22.43
C PRO A 226 13.70 7.39 21.32
N PHE A 227 12.71 8.21 20.93
CA PHE A 227 12.81 9.16 19.82
C PHE A 227 14.08 10.03 19.87
N LEU A 228 14.39 10.58 21.05
CA LEU A 228 15.55 11.44 21.27
C LEU A 228 16.91 10.72 21.23
N SER A 229 16.94 9.40 21.35
CA SER A 229 18.19 8.62 21.23
C SER A 229 18.60 8.37 19.78
N ARG A 230 17.70 8.64 18.82
CA ARG A 230 17.95 8.48 17.38
C ARG A 230 18.80 9.62 16.85
N LEU A 231 19.52 9.36 15.75
CA LEU A 231 20.37 10.34 15.08
C LEU A 231 19.51 11.54 14.61
N PRO A 232 19.85 12.79 14.96
CA PRO A 232 19.09 13.99 14.61
C PRO A 232 19.31 14.40 13.13
N VAL A 233 19.17 13.43 12.22
CA VAL A 233 19.44 13.57 10.79
C VAL A 233 18.18 13.22 10.00
N ALA A 234 17.86 14.07 9.01
CA ALA A 234 16.86 13.81 7.99
C ALA A 234 17.40 12.86 6.93
N PHE A 235 16.86 11.65 6.90
CA PHE A 235 17.32 10.59 6.04
C PHE A 235 16.40 10.35 4.84
N TRP A 236 17.00 10.15 3.66
CA TRP A 236 16.29 9.76 2.46
C TRP A 236 17.15 8.94 1.48
N ARG A 237 16.52 7.93 0.87
CA ARG A 237 17.07 7.15 -0.25
C ARG A 237 15.98 6.91 -1.29
N GLY A 238 16.26 7.20 -2.55
CA GLY A 238 15.35 6.90 -3.66
C GLY A 238 15.98 7.11 -5.03
N SER A 239 15.30 6.70 -6.09
CA SER A 239 15.82 6.88 -7.46
C SER A 239 15.46 8.26 -8.03
N THR A 240 16.00 8.59 -9.20
CA THR A 240 15.62 9.78 -9.97
C THR A 240 14.25 9.65 -10.66
N SER A 241 13.33 8.86 -10.11
CA SER A 241 12.07 8.54 -10.78
C SER A 241 11.20 9.77 -11.00
N ASP A 242 11.22 10.76 -10.11
CA ASP A 242 10.46 12.01 -10.22
C ASP A 242 10.98 12.97 -11.31
N TYR A 243 12.03 12.58 -12.04
CA TYR A 243 12.43 13.26 -13.25
C TYR A 243 11.50 12.85 -14.39
N LEU A 244 10.71 13.79 -14.94
CA LEU A 244 9.73 13.48 -15.99
C LEU A 244 10.41 13.36 -17.36
N GLN A 245 10.01 12.35 -18.15
CA GLN A 245 10.51 12.15 -19.51
C GLN A 245 10.23 13.35 -20.42
N GLU A 246 9.07 14.00 -20.29
CA GLU A 246 8.75 15.23 -21.03
C GLU A 246 9.70 16.39 -20.69
N ARG A 247 10.17 16.46 -19.43
CA ARG A 247 11.18 17.44 -19.01
C ARG A 247 12.54 17.15 -19.65
N ALA A 248 12.88 15.88 -19.87
CA ALA A 248 14.09 15.48 -20.58
C ALA A 248 14.10 16.00 -22.05
N GLN A 249 12.92 16.12 -22.67
CA GLN A 249 12.78 16.63 -24.04
C GLN A 249 12.89 18.16 -24.12
N ALA A 250 12.63 18.88 -23.03
CA ALA A 250 12.75 20.34 -22.93
C ALA A 250 14.21 20.82 -22.75
N GLY A 251 15.20 20.06 -23.22
CA GLY A 251 16.62 20.17 -22.89
C GLY A 251 17.24 21.58 -22.97
N GLY A 252 18.40 21.75 -22.32
CA GLY A 252 19.15 23.01 -22.30
C GLY A 252 19.05 23.81 -20.99
N LEU A 253 18.56 23.20 -19.91
CA LEU A 253 18.61 23.81 -18.59
C LEU A 253 20.01 23.69 -17.97
N SER A 254 20.44 24.76 -17.30
CA SER A 254 21.59 24.71 -16.38
C SER A 254 21.28 23.87 -15.15
N VAL A 255 22.32 23.34 -14.50
CA VAL A 255 22.20 22.60 -13.22
C VAL A 255 21.44 23.41 -12.17
N ALA A 256 21.67 24.72 -12.08
CA ALA A 256 20.95 25.58 -11.14
C ALA A 256 19.44 25.67 -11.43
N GLN A 257 19.05 25.63 -12.71
CA GLN A 257 17.63 25.58 -13.09
C GLN A 257 17.02 24.21 -12.79
N GLU A 258 17.78 23.12 -12.97
CA GLU A 258 17.36 21.76 -12.62
C GLU A 258 17.09 21.63 -11.12
N ILE A 259 18.03 22.06 -10.27
CA ILE A 259 17.89 22.07 -8.80
C ILE A 259 16.63 22.85 -8.37
N ARG A 260 16.28 23.94 -9.05
CA ARG A 260 15.07 24.72 -8.74
C ARG A 260 13.76 24.07 -9.18
N ARG A 261 13.78 23.10 -10.08
CA ARG A 261 12.56 22.49 -10.64
C ARG A 261 12.36 21.05 -10.19
N TRP A 262 13.43 20.39 -9.81
CA TRP A 262 13.44 18.98 -9.49
C TRP A 262 13.59 18.77 -7.99
N SER A 263 12.48 18.38 -7.35
CA SER A 263 12.38 18.28 -5.89
C SER A 263 13.40 17.32 -5.29
N ARG A 264 13.55 16.08 -5.80
CA ARG A 264 14.53 15.15 -5.23
C ARG A 264 15.98 15.59 -5.47
N LEU A 265 16.29 16.21 -6.60
CA LEU A 265 17.63 16.78 -6.83
C LEU A 265 17.93 17.91 -5.86
N ARG A 266 16.93 18.76 -5.56
CA ARG A 266 17.05 19.78 -4.53
C ARG A 266 17.32 19.16 -3.15
N LEU A 267 16.57 18.13 -2.75
CA LEU A 267 16.78 17.43 -1.49
C LEU A 267 18.20 16.85 -1.37
N ALA A 268 18.66 16.15 -2.40
CA ALA A 268 20.02 15.62 -2.44
C ALA A 268 21.08 16.74 -2.38
N THR A 269 20.83 17.87 -3.06
CA THR A 269 21.70 19.06 -2.98
C THR A 269 21.74 19.67 -1.58
N LEU A 270 20.60 19.73 -0.87
CA LEU A 270 20.54 20.18 0.53
C LEU A 270 21.38 19.29 1.45
N SER A 271 21.45 17.98 1.20
CA SER A 271 22.33 17.07 1.96
C SER A 271 23.81 17.45 1.85
N ARG A 272 24.26 17.96 0.69
CA ARG A 272 25.63 18.48 0.55
C ARG A 272 25.87 19.79 1.28
N LEU A 273 24.85 20.64 1.37
CA LEU A 273 24.95 21.93 2.05
C LEU A 273 24.87 21.78 3.58
N PHE A 274 24.12 20.79 4.06
CA PHE A 274 23.89 20.54 5.48
C PHE A 274 24.17 19.07 5.86
N PRO A 275 25.40 18.55 5.65
CA PRO A 275 25.71 17.12 5.79
C PRO A 275 25.61 16.60 7.22
N SER A 276 25.66 17.47 8.24
CA SER A 276 25.44 17.10 9.64
C SER A 276 23.96 16.99 10.02
N ARG A 277 23.05 17.47 9.15
CA ARG A 277 21.60 17.53 9.40
C ARG A 277 20.80 16.68 8.42
N ILE A 278 21.27 16.53 7.18
CA ILE A 278 20.53 15.86 6.11
C ILE A 278 21.43 14.83 5.45
N ASP A 279 20.96 13.59 5.40
CA ASP A 279 21.55 12.47 4.65
C ASP A 279 20.54 12.02 3.58
N ALA A 280 20.61 12.64 2.40
CA ALA A 280 19.71 12.36 1.29
C ALA A 280 20.50 12.11 0.00
N GLN A 281 20.35 10.91 -0.56
CA GLN A 281 21.08 10.50 -1.76
C GLN A 281 20.22 9.64 -2.69
N PHE A 282 20.50 9.76 -3.99
CA PHE A 282 19.90 8.88 -4.98
C PHE A 282 20.46 7.46 -4.87
N THR A 283 19.62 6.44 -5.01
CA THR A 283 20.05 5.04 -5.09
C THR A 283 20.35 4.61 -6.52
N SER A 284 19.71 5.24 -7.50
CA SER A 284 19.92 4.97 -8.92
C SER A 284 19.52 6.18 -9.77
N ILE A 285 20.14 6.29 -10.93
CA ILE A 285 19.83 7.29 -11.96
C ILE A 285 19.18 6.57 -13.14
N HIS A 286 18.00 7.01 -13.54
CA HIS A 286 17.27 6.48 -14.70
C HIS A 286 17.81 7.01 -16.03
N ASP A 287 17.66 6.23 -17.09
CA ASP A 287 18.24 6.49 -18.42
C ASP A 287 17.73 7.76 -19.10
N HIS A 288 16.54 8.24 -18.73
CA HIS A 288 15.96 9.47 -19.28
C HIS A 288 16.53 10.75 -18.62
N VAL A 289 17.38 10.64 -17.60
CA VAL A 289 18.13 11.78 -17.05
C VAL A 289 19.27 12.14 -18.01
N PRO A 290 19.41 13.40 -18.47
CA PRO A 290 20.45 13.80 -19.40
C PRO A 290 21.86 13.44 -18.92
N SER A 291 22.70 12.88 -19.79
CA SER A 291 24.02 12.34 -19.41
C SER A 291 24.92 13.34 -18.68
N ALA A 292 24.89 14.62 -19.07
CA ALA A 292 25.66 15.68 -18.41
C ALA A 292 25.18 15.92 -16.96
N LEU A 293 23.86 15.95 -16.74
CA LEU A 293 23.28 16.07 -15.40
C LEU A 293 23.55 14.80 -14.58
N ALA A 294 23.44 13.63 -15.18
CA ALA A 294 23.76 12.36 -14.53
C ALA A 294 25.24 12.27 -14.10
N ALA A 295 26.17 12.78 -14.93
CA ALA A 295 27.58 12.90 -14.57
C ALA A 295 27.78 13.86 -13.39
N TRP A 296 27.13 15.04 -13.44
CA TRP A 296 27.19 16.01 -12.35
C TRP A 296 26.65 15.45 -11.02
N ILE A 297 25.57 14.67 -11.05
CA ILE A 297 25.02 13.98 -9.85
C ILE A 297 26.05 13.00 -9.28
N ARG A 298 26.72 12.22 -10.13
CA ARG A 298 27.75 11.24 -9.72
C ARG A 298 28.98 11.91 -9.13
N GLU A 299 29.55 12.87 -9.86
CA GLU A 299 30.73 13.64 -9.43
C GLU A 299 30.45 14.43 -8.15
N GLY A 300 29.20 14.87 -7.97
CA GLY A 300 28.74 15.56 -6.77
C GLY A 300 28.54 14.68 -5.55
N GLY A 301 28.67 13.34 -5.65
CA GLY A 301 28.39 12.43 -4.54
C GLY A 301 26.92 12.42 -4.12
N LEU A 302 26.00 12.76 -5.04
CA LEU A 302 24.56 12.78 -4.81
C LEU A 302 23.90 11.42 -5.08
N CYS A 303 24.66 10.45 -5.58
CA CYS A 303 24.26 9.08 -5.87
C CYS A 303 25.50 8.16 -5.73
N CYS A 304 25.45 6.84 -5.91
CA CYS A 304 24.30 5.93 -5.97
C CYS A 304 24.32 5.13 -4.67
N ALA A 305 23.76 5.69 -3.61
CA ALA A 305 23.78 5.07 -2.30
C ALA A 305 23.07 3.71 -2.32
N GLU A 306 23.46 2.82 -1.40
CA GLU A 306 22.73 1.58 -1.21
C GLU A 306 21.28 1.85 -0.81
N ARG A 307 20.38 0.92 -1.16
CA ARG A 307 19.00 0.98 -0.71
C ARG A 307 18.96 0.73 0.79
N ALA A 308 18.36 1.67 1.52
CA ALA A 308 18.20 1.52 2.96
C ALA A 308 17.26 0.35 3.29
N GLU A 309 17.69 -0.50 4.22
CA GLU A 309 16.81 -1.50 4.80
C GLU A 309 15.91 -0.88 5.87
N LEU A 310 14.73 -1.48 6.09
CA LEU A 310 13.77 -1.02 7.08
C LEU A 310 14.34 -0.94 8.51
N SER A 311 15.27 -1.84 8.86
CA SER A 311 15.99 -1.83 10.14
C SER A 311 16.88 -0.59 10.30
N GLU A 312 17.50 -0.14 9.21
CA GLU A 312 18.39 1.02 9.20
C GLU A 312 17.62 2.33 9.41
N LEU A 313 16.44 2.46 8.80
CA LEU A 313 15.61 3.67 8.87
C LEU A 313 15.34 4.14 10.31
N ARG A 314 15.24 3.20 11.26
CA ARG A 314 14.95 3.49 12.68
C ARG A 314 16.07 4.24 13.39
N ARG A 315 17.28 4.22 12.85
CA ARG A 315 18.44 4.93 13.42
C ARG A 315 18.27 6.44 13.32
N PHE A 316 17.48 6.90 12.35
CA PHE A 316 17.28 8.30 12.03
C PHE A 316 16.03 8.82 12.72
N ARG A 317 16.13 10.02 13.30
CA ARG A 317 15.01 10.70 13.93
C ARG A 317 13.99 11.16 12.91
N TYR A 318 14.45 11.54 11.72
CA TYR A 318 13.63 12.14 10.67
C TYR A 318 13.71 11.32 9.39
N LEU A 319 12.56 10.96 8.81
CA LEU A 319 12.47 10.29 7.51
C LEU A 319 11.75 11.19 6.53
N VAL A 320 12.42 11.59 5.45
CA VAL A 320 11.84 12.50 4.45
C VAL A 320 11.07 11.69 3.42
N ASN A 321 9.77 11.90 3.29
CA ASN A 321 9.01 11.28 2.21
C ASN A 321 8.86 12.21 1.01
N ALA A 322 9.78 12.06 0.04
CA ALA A 322 9.75 12.80 -1.22
C ALA A 322 8.87 12.11 -2.28
N ASP A 323 8.02 12.90 -2.93
CA ASP A 323 7.16 12.51 -4.04
C ASP A 323 7.92 11.78 -5.16
N ALA A 324 7.20 10.91 -5.86
CA ALA A 324 7.63 10.29 -7.10
C ALA A 324 7.11 11.06 -8.32
N THR A 325 7.33 10.48 -9.49
CA THR A 325 6.89 10.96 -10.81
C THR A 325 5.44 11.39 -10.84
N LEU A 326 4.59 10.65 -10.12
CA LEU A 326 3.14 10.74 -10.23
C LEU A 326 2.46 11.01 -8.88
N GLY A 327 3.18 11.60 -7.91
CA GLY A 327 2.61 12.02 -6.63
C GLY A 327 3.26 11.37 -5.40
N VAL A 328 2.50 11.28 -4.31
CA VAL A 328 2.97 10.81 -3.00
C VAL A 328 3.64 9.45 -3.13
N ALA A 329 4.85 9.34 -2.59
CA ALA A 329 5.55 8.08 -2.59
C ALA A 329 4.99 7.14 -1.50
N ASP A 330 4.64 5.94 -1.95
CA ASP A 330 4.12 4.82 -1.17
C ASP A 330 4.96 4.41 0.05
N ARG A 331 6.23 4.82 0.12
CA ARG A 331 7.09 4.56 1.28
C ARG A 331 6.59 5.22 2.57
N LEU A 332 5.67 6.17 2.47
CA LEU A 332 4.97 6.76 3.62
C LEU A 332 4.48 5.69 4.59
N HIS A 333 3.82 4.66 4.06
CA HIS A 333 3.24 3.57 4.86
C HIS A 333 4.30 2.88 5.74
N TRP A 334 5.49 2.63 5.18
CA TRP A 334 6.57 2.00 5.91
C TRP A 334 7.23 2.95 6.91
N TYR A 335 7.36 4.23 6.55
CA TYR A 335 8.00 5.23 7.40
C TYR A 335 7.22 5.44 8.70
N LEU A 336 5.88 5.45 8.64
CA LEU A 336 5.03 5.58 9.82
C LEU A 336 5.21 4.41 10.82
N LEU A 337 5.63 3.23 10.35
CA LEU A 337 5.88 2.06 11.19
C LEU A 337 7.28 2.03 11.84
N THR A 338 8.16 2.98 11.52
CA THR A 338 9.58 2.95 12.00
C THR A 338 9.78 3.57 13.38
N GLY A 339 8.83 4.37 13.87
CA GLY A 339 9.02 5.21 15.05
C GLY A 339 9.93 6.42 14.83
N SER A 340 10.12 6.83 13.58
CA SER A 340 10.79 8.08 13.23
C SER A 340 9.75 9.15 12.86
N LEU A 341 10.09 10.43 13.03
CA LEU A 341 9.23 11.53 12.60
C LEU A 341 9.27 11.64 11.09
N VAL A 342 8.10 11.51 10.46
CA VAL A 342 7.98 11.61 9.01
C VAL A 342 7.86 13.08 8.61
N LEU A 343 8.76 13.51 7.72
CA LEU A 343 8.74 14.80 7.06
C LEU A 343 8.14 14.59 5.67
N GLN A 344 6.83 14.78 5.55
CA GLN A 344 6.06 14.50 4.34
C GLN A 344 6.08 15.70 3.40
N GLN A 345 6.59 15.52 2.19
CA GLN A 345 6.49 16.56 1.16
C GLN A 345 5.03 16.86 0.85
N GLU A 346 4.69 18.13 0.74
CA GLU A 346 3.42 18.57 0.18
C GLU A 346 3.30 18.10 -1.28
N SER A 347 2.16 17.48 -1.58
CA SER A 347 1.86 16.89 -2.88
C SER A 347 0.49 17.33 -3.36
N ASN A 348 0.35 17.44 -4.68
CA ASN A 348 -0.95 17.64 -5.33
C ASN A 348 -1.79 16.35 -5.34
N TYR A 349 -1.16 15.22 -4.99
CA TYR A 349 -1.79 13.90 -4.95
C TYR A 349 -1.94 13.43 -3.51
N THR A 350 -2.79 12.44 -3.30
CA THR A 350 -3.02 11.79 -2.02
C THR A 350 -3.10 10.27 -2.15
N LEU A 351 -2.99 9.59 -1.01
CA LEU A 351 -3.13 8.14 -0.86
C LEU A 351 -4.40 7.84 -0.05
N TRP A 352 -4.90 6.60 -0.12
CA TRP A 352 -6.21 6.22 0.43
C TRP A 352 -6.40 6.48 1.95
N LEU A 353 -5.34 6.48 2.76
CA LEU A 353 -5.45 6.80 4.20
C LEU A 353 -5.15 8.26 4.54
N MET A 354 -4.65 9.04 3.58
CA MET A 354 -4.28 10.43 3.81
C MET A 354 -5.51 11.34 3.77
N GLY A 355 -5.67 12.17 4.80
CA GLY A 355 -6.83 13.02 5.00
C GLY A 355 -7.91 12.41 5.89
N THR A 356 -7.89 11.09 6.10
CA THR A 356 -8.78 10.38 7.02
C THR A 356 -8.01 9.82 8.20
N ALA A 357 -7.46 8.62 8.09
CA ALA A 357 -6.69 7.97 9.17
C ALA A 357 -5.37 8.71 9.45
N ILE A 358 -4.71 9.20 8.42
CA ILE A 358 -3.39 9.83 8.49
C ILE A 358 -3.54 11.31 8.14
N GLN A 359 -3.16 12.16 9.07
CA GLN A 359 -3.41 13.61 9.04
C GLN A 359 -2.13 14.40 9.30
N ALA A 360 -1.95 15.47 8.51
CA ALA A 360 -0.87 16.43 8.68
C ALA A 360 -0.92 17.07 10.08
N GLY A 361 0.24 17.27 10.70
CA GLY A 361 0.36 17.82 12.05
C GLY A 361 -0.05 16.86 13.18
N VAL A 362 -0.75 15.76 12.87
CA VAL A 362 -1.14 14.74 13.85
C VAL A 362 -0.23 13.52 13.79
N HIS A 363 0.14 13.09 12.57
CA HIS A 363 0.88 11.86 12.30
C HIS A 363 2.20 12.09 11.54
N TYR A 364 2.37 13.25 10.91
CA TYR A 364 3.57 13.64 10.19
C TYR A 364 3.68 15.17 10.15
N LEU A 365 4.87 15.69 9.90
CA LEU A 365 5.07 17.11 9.60
C LEU A 365 5.00 17.34 8.09
N PRO A 366 4.06 18.16 7.59
CA PRO A 366 4.09 18.59 6.19
C PRO A 366 5.30 19.51 5.97
N VAL A 367 5.92 19.38 4.81
CA VAL A 367 7.09 20.17 4.39
C VAL A 367 6.83 20.66 2.97
N ASP A 368 7.14 21.92 2.69
CA ASP A 368 6.99 22.56 1.38
C ASP A 368 7.51 21.66 0.25
N ARG A 369 6.81 21.70 -0.89
CA ARG A 369 7.17 20.92 -2.08
C ARG A 369 8.61 21.20 -2.54
N GLY A 370 9.14 22.38 -2.23
CA GLY A 370 10.51 22.79 -2.50
C GLY A 370 11.50 22.63 -1.36
N TRP A 371 11.13 22.00 -0.23
CA TRP A 371 11.98 21.79 0.96
C TRP A 371 12.48 23.07 1.64
N GLN A 372 11.79 24.20 1.42
CA GLN A 372 12.23 25.50 1.95
C GLN A 372 12.18 25.57 3.48
N ASP A 373 11.25 24.84 4.08
CA ASP A 373 10.98 24.75 5.51
C ASP A 373 11.47 23.43 6.13
N LEU A 374 12.26 22.63 5.40
CA LEU A 374 12.76 21.34 5.88
C LEU A 374 13.57 21.48 7.17
N LEU A 375 14.54 22.41 7.20
CA LEU A 375 15.36 22.66 8.38
C LEU A 375 14.55 23.26 9.53
N ALA A 376 13.64 24.19 9.23
CA ALA A 376 12.75 24.80 10.23
C ALA A 376 11.82 23.75 10.87
N SER A 377 11.32 22.79 10.09
CA SER A 377 10.49 21.67 10.59
C SER A 377 11.29 20.75 11.51
N MET A 378 12.58 20.52 11.20
CA MET A 378 13.48 19.78 12.08
C MET A 378 13.77 20.57 13.37
N ASP A 379 14.07 21.86 13.27
CA ASP A 379 14.35 22.71 14.42
C ASP A 379 13.12 22.79 15.36
N TRP A 380 11.90 22.90 14.81
CA TRP A 380 10.66 22.81 15.59
C TRP A 380 10.57 21.50 16.39
N ALA A 381 10.92 20.37 15.78
CA ALA A 381 10.85 19.08 16.45
C ALA A 381 11.91 18.91 17.56
N GLU A 382 13.07 19.58 17.43
CA GLU A 382 14.08 19.67 18.49
C GLU A 382 13.63 20.56 19.65
N GLU A 383 12.90 21.65 19.35
CA GLU A 383 12.35 22.58 20.35
C GLU A 383 11.11 22.01 21.07
N HIS A 384 10.36 21.11 20.42
CA HIS A 384 9.12 20.51 20.93
C HIS A 384 9.21 18.97 20.97
N PRO A 385 10.19 18.39 21.69
CA PRO A 385 10.48 16.96 21.60
C PRO A 385 9.34 16.07 22.10
N ALA A 386 8.58 16.52 23.11
CA ALA A 386 7.42 15.78 23.62
C ALA A 386 6.27 15.74 22.60
N GLU A 387 6.06 16.83 21.86
CA GLU A 387 5.03 16.90 20.81
C GLU A 387 5.43 16.05 19.60
N ALA A 388 6.71 16.11 19.21
CA ALA A 388 7.26 15.28 18.15
C ALA A 388 7.17 13.77 18.49
N GLU A 389 7.52 13.37 19.71
CA GLU A 389 7.40 11.98 20.16
C GLU A 389 5.93 11.54 20.22
N ALA A 390 5.02 12.38 20.69
CA ALA A 390 3.59 12.09 20.67
C ALA A 390 3.05 11.93 19.24
N MET A 391 3.54 12.73 18.29
CA MET A 391 3.21 12.61 16.86
C MET A 391 3.66 11.26 16.29
N VAL A 392 4.92 10.88 16.54
CA VAL A 392 5.48 9.60 16.13
C VAL A 392 4.68 8.43 16.71
N ARG A 393 4.30 8.50 17.98
CA ARG A 393 3.50 7.45 18.62
C ARG A 393 2.12 7.31 17.97
N ARG A 394 1.40 8.42 17.75
CA ARG A 394 0.10 8.40 17.05
C ARG A 394 0.25 7.83 15.63
N ALA A 395 1.29 8.24 14.92
CA ALA A 395 1.59 7.77 13.57
C ALA A 395 1.79 6.26 13.50
N TYR A 396 2.56 5.72 14.45
CA TYR A 396 2.78 4.29 14.55
C TYR A 396 1.51 3.52 14.91
N GLU A 397 0.76 3.98 15.91
CA GLU A 397 -0.50 3.36 16.35
C GLU A 397 -1.50 3.27 15.20
N VAL A 398 -1.75 4.39 14.50
CA VAL A 398 -2.70 4.40 13.39
C VAL A 398 -2.21 3.57 12.20
N ALA A 399 -0.91 3.60 11.88
CA ALA A 399 -0.37 2.82 10.76
C ALA A 399 -0.42 1.32 11.05
N ARG A 400 -0.12 0.89 12.28
CA ARG A 400 -0.22 -0.51 12.69
C ARG A 400 -1.65 -1.03 12.56
N ASP A 401 -2.63 -0.21 12.91
CA ASP A 401 -4.04 -0.62 12.95
C ASP A 401 -4.69 -0.52 11.56
N ALA A 402 -4.62 0.65 10.93
CA ALA A 402 -5.26 0.94 9.63
C ALA A 402 -4.56 0.28 8.43
N MET A 403 -3.29 -0.07 8.58
CA MET A 403 -2.52 -0.81 7.57
C MET A 403 -2.23 -2.24 8.02
N SER A 404 -3.05 -2.82 8.90
CA SER A 404 -3.05 -4.28 9.06
C SER A 404 -3.63 -4.94 7.80
N GLN A 405 -3.26 -6.20 7.53
CA GLN A 405 -3.80 -6.88 6.36
C GLN A 405 -5.31 -7.13 6.50
N GLU A 406 -5.76 -7.33 7.74
CA GLU A 406 -7.15 -7.43 8.14
C GLU A 406 -7.91 -6.13 7.82
N ALA A 407 -7.36 -4.98 8.20
CA ALA A 407 -7.92 -3.66 7.85
C ALA A 407 -7.99 -3.43 6.34
N ILE A 408 -6.96 -3.84 5.60
CA ILE A 408 -6.91 -3.70 4.14
C ILE A 408 -7.98 -4.58 3.48
N PHE A 409 -8.14 -5.83 3.94
CA PHE A 409 -9.18 -6.71 3.42
C PHE A 409 -10.58 -6.20 3.76
N LEU A 410 -10.76 -5.66 4.97
CA LEU A 410 -12.02 -5.06 5.41
C LEU A 410 -12.35 -3.79 4.62
N TYR A 411 -11.37 -2.95 4.28
CA TYR A 411 -11.58 -1.78 3.44
C TYR A 411 -12.00 -2.14 2.01
N LEU A 412 -11.44 -3.23 1.46
CA LEU A 412 -11.75 -3.69 0.11
C LEU A 412 -13.08 -4.44 0.00
N HIS A 413 -13.59 -4.97 1.10
CA HIS A 413 -14.87 -5.68 1.20
C HIS A 413 -16.01 -4.69 1.45
#